data_AF-A0A1G4MGS9-F1
#
_entry.id   AF-A0A1G4MGS9-F1
#
_cell.length_a   1.000
_cell.length_b   1.000
_cell.length_c   1.000
_cell.angle_alpha   90.00
_cell.angle_beta   90.00
_cell.angle_gamma   90.00
#
_symmetry.space_group_name_H-M   'P 1'
#
loop_
_entity.id
_entity.type
_entity.pdbx_description
1 polymer ?
#
loop_
_entity_poly.entity_id
_entity_poly.type
_entity_poly.pdbx_seq_one_letter_code
_entity_poly.pdbx_strand_id
1 'polypeptide(L)'
;MSNHTKILLSSEGEASLPKYEGHFVPCKSRYTGSTLEFKDNFKEDTEDTSTSSSDNVSTYVRGRKLVGKPLNFLESCSMILVEESTDAEDQTTMKKVADVSKLINYEREGNESRLEEEMAKFQEFLNLNDIIHS
;
A
#
# COMPACT_ATOMS: atom_id res chain seq x y z
N MET A 1 17.56 27.31 44.31
CA MET A 1 18.22 26.60 43.19
C MET A 1 17.13 26.25 42.20
N SER A 2 17.06 26.99 41.09
CA SER A 2 15.90 27.03 40.21
C SER A 2 16.05 26.03 39.05
N ASN A 3 15.01 25.23 38.81
CA ASN A 3 14.90 24.30 37.70
C ASN A 3 14.86 25.07 36.38
N HIS A 4 15.85 24.86 35.52
CA HIS A 4 15.76 25.25 34.11
C HIS A 4 15.01 24.17 33.33
N THR A 5 13.68 24.22 33.37
CA THR A 5 12.85 23.58 32.35
C THR A 5 13.03 24.34 31.05
N LYS A 6 13.84 23.81 30.13
CA LYS A 6 13.85 24.28 28.75
C LYS A 6 12.63 23.68 28.04
N ILE A 7 11.58 24.48 27.89
CA ILE A 7 10.51 24.20 26.94
C ILE A 7 11.11 24.45 25.56
N LEU A 8 11.47 23.39 24.85
CA LEU A 8 11.70 23.45 23.41
C LEU A 8 10.32 23.47 22.74
N LEU A 9 9.78 24.67 22.54
CA LEU A 9 8.77 24.91 21.53
C LEU A 9 9.47 24.81 20.17
N SER A 10 9.62 23.62 19.63
CA SER A 10 9.85 23.45 18.19
C SER A 10 8.51 23.69 17.50
N SER A 11 8.31 24.93 17.04
CA SER A 11 7.37 25.23 15.97
C SER A 11 7.92 24.66 14.66
N GLU A 12 7.96 23.34 14.54
CA GLU A 12 8.04 22.68 13.25
C GLU A 12 6.61 22.30 12.94
N GLY A 13 5.98 23.00 11.98
CA GLY A 13 4.69 22.56 11.46
C GLY A 13 4.80 21.08 11.14
N GLU A 14 3.90 20.26 11.70
CA GLU A 14 3.91 18.81 11.51
C GLU A 14 4.09 18.54 10.01
N ALA A 15 5.31 18.13 9.63
CA ALA A 15 5.59 17.82 8.25
C ALA A 15 4.64 16.66 7.91
N SER A 16 3.66 16.91 7.05
CA SER A 16 2.68 15.90 6.68
C SER A 16 3.45 14.69 6.19
N LEU A 17 3.20 13.53 6.80
CA LEU A 17 3.84 12.29 6.40
C LEU A 17 3.65 12.07 4.88
N PRO A 18 4.64 11.46 4.20
CA PRO A 18 4.50 11.17 2.79
C PRO A 18 3.31 10.25 2.54
N LYS A 19 2.74 10.37 1.34
CA LYS A 19 1.71 9.47 0.83
C LYS A 19 2.30 8.58 -0.24
N TYR A 20 2.02 7.28 -0.16
CA TYR A 20 2.48 6.30 -1.13
C TYR A 20 1.34 5.47 -1.71
N GLU A 21 1.59 4.92 -2.90
CA GLU A 21 0.79 3.86 -3.49
C GLU A 21 1.53 2.53 -3.34
N GLY A 22 0.83 1.46 -2.97
CA GLY A 22 1.40 0.14 -2.86
C GLY A 22 0.93 -0.78 -3.99
N HIS A 23 1.87 -1.56 -4.51
CA HIS A 23 1.64 -2.45 -5.64
C HIS A 23 2.06 -3.88 -5.25
N PHE A 24 1.10 -4.80 -5.19
CA PHE A 24 1.37 -6.21 -4.97
C PHE A 24 1.57 -6.90 -6.32
N VAL A 25 2.80 -7.33 -6.59
CA VAL A 25 3.18 -7.93 -7.88
C VAL A 25 3.37 -9.45 -7.76
N PRO A 26 3.01 -10.25 -8.79
CA PRO A 26 3.10 -11.72 -8.76
C PRO A 26 4.54 -12.20 -9.07
N CYS A 27 5.51 -11.58 -8.41
CA CYS A 27 6.92 -11.94 -8.52
C CYS A 27 7.69 -11.61 -7.23
N LYS A 28 8.69 -12.42 -6.92
CA LYS A 28 9.56 -12.21 -5.77
C LYS A 28 10.73 -11.30 -6.14
N SER A 29 10.79 -10.10 -5.57
CA SER A 29 12.02 -9.29 -5.59
C SER A 29 13.05 -9.89 -4.64
N ARG A 30 14.32 -9.94 -5.05
CA ARG A 30 15.46 -10.29 -4.17
C ARG A 30 16.05 -9.08 -3.46
N TYR A 31 15.70 -7.88 -3.90
CA TYR A 31 16.18 -6.63 -3.36
C TYR A 31 15.07 -5.92 -2.60
N THR A 32 15.41 -5.46 -1.40
CA THR A 32 14.57 -4.63 -0.54
C THR A 32 15.31 -3.33 -0.30
N GLY A 33 14.75 -2.22 -0.79
CA GLY A 33 15.35 -0.90 -0.70
C GLY A 33 14.80 0.03 -1.77
N SER A 34 15.27 1.27 -1.78
CA SER A 34 14.89 2.23 -2.82
C SER A 34 15.42 1.79 -4.18
N THR A 35 14.60 1.94 -5.20
CA THR A 35 14.96 1.64 -6.59
C THR A 35 14.24 2.60 -7.54
N LEU A 36 14.88 2.86 -8.68
CA LEU A 36 14.28 3.60 -9.80
C LEU A 36 13.81 2.64 -10.92
N GLU A 37 13.99 1.32 -10.77
CA GLU A 37 13.62 0.29 -11.78
C GLU A 37 12.16 0.43 -12.21
N PHE A 38 11.27 0.82 -11.30
CA PHE A 38 9.83 0.87 -11.51
C PHE A 38 9.28 2.27 -11.78
N LYS A 39 10.14 3.29 -11.93
CA LYS A 39 9.70 4.69 -12.08
C LYS A 39 8.75 4.89 -13.27
N ASP A 40 8.97 4.13 -14.34
CA ASP A 40 8.16 4.19 -15.55
C ASP A 40 7.10 3.09 -15.65
N ASN A 41 7.03 2.21 -14.64
CA ASN A 41 6.00 1.19 -14.51
C ASN A 41 4.86 1.70 -13.60
N PHE A 42 3.72 1.01 -13.62
CA PHE A 42 2.58 1.26 -12.72
C PHE A 42 1.92 2.64 -12.84
N LYS A 43 2.16 3.35 -13.95
CA LYS A 43 1.37 4.52 -14.33
C LYS A 43 0.04 4.03 -14.88
N GLU A 44 -1.07 4.65 -14.50
CA GLU A 44 -2.38 4.34 -15.08
C GLU A 44 -2.38 4.70 -16.57
N ASP A 45 -2.43 3.69 -17.43
CA ASP A 45 -2.65 3.90 -18.86
C ASP A 45 -4.11 4.28 -19.07
N THR A 46 -4.34 5.55 -19.36
CA THR A 46 -5.70 6.11 -19.53
C THR A 46 -6.33 5.72 -20.87
N GLU A 47 -5.56 5.13 -21.78
CA GLU A 47 -6.01 4.77 -23.14
C GLU A 47 -6.62 3.36 -23.23
N ASP A 48 -6.25 2.42 -22.35
CA ASP A 48 -6.75 1.03 -22.36
C ASP A 48 -8.07 0.84 -21.59
N THR A 49 -8.54 1.88 -20.87
CA THR A 49 -9.73 1.83 -20.01
C THR A 49 -11.05 1.76 -20.80
N SER A 50 -11.03 1.91 -22.13
CA SER A 50 -12.26 2.04 -22.94
C SER A 50 -12.94 0.74 -23.35
N THR A 51 -12.35 -0.44 -23.07
CA THR A 51 -12.82 -1.68 -23.74
C THR A 51 -13.09 -2.87 -22.82
N SER A 52 -12.80 -2.77 -21.53
CA SER A 52 -13.02 -3.86 -20.57
C SER A 52 -13.82 -3.35 -19.39
N SER A 53 -14.89 -4.04 -19.04
CA SER A 53 -15.68 -3.79 -17.83
C SER A 53 -14.80 -3.65 -16.58
N SER A 54 -14.99 -2.53 -15.87
CA SER A 54 -14.58 -2.22 -14.48
C SER A 54 -13.08 -2.19 -14.16
N ASP A 55 -12.58 -1.01 -13.77
CA ASP A 55 -11.46 -0.68 -12.84
C ASP A 55 -10.12 -1.42 -12.95
N ASN A 56 -9.88 -2.20 -14.00
CA ASN A 56 -8.63 -2.90 -14.20
C ASN A 56 -7.52 -1.95 -14.66
N VAL A 57 -6.34 -2.08 -14.04
CA VAL A 57 -5.11 -1.37 -14.44
C VAL A 57 -4.16 -2.37 -15.07
N SER A 58 -3.65 -2.08 -16.26
CA SER A 58 -2.60 -2.88 -16.90
C SER A 58 -1.22 -2.23 -16.68
N THR A 59 -0.19 -3.05 -16.56
CA THR A 59 1.21 -2.58 -16.49
C THR A 59 2.14 -3.68 -17.00
N TYR A 60 3.43 -3.37 -17.14
CA TYR A 60 4.45 -4.35 -17.49
C TYR A 60 5.54 -4.37 -16.43
N VAL A 61 6.05 -5.54 -16.07
CA VAL A 61 7.24 -5.69 -15.24
C VAL A 61 8.18 -6.69 -15.91
N ARG A 62 9.40 -6.25 -16.24
CA ARG A 62 10.42 -7.08 -16.92
C ARG A 62 9.89 -7.77 -18.19
N GLY A 63 9.16 -7.02 -19.01
CA GLY A 63 8.60 -7.50 -20.27
C GLY A 63 7.37 -8.42 -20.14
N ARG A 64 6.81 -8.57 -18.94
CA ARG A 64 5.58 -9.36 -18.71
C ARG A 64 4.42 -8.45 -18.37
N LYS A 65 3.31 -8.61 -19.07
CA LYS A 65 2.06 -7.90 -18.79
C LYS A 65 1.46 -8.39 -17.47
N LEU A 66 1.01 -7.43 -16.68
CA LEU A 66 0.27 -7.65 -15.44
C LEU A 66 -1.08 -6.93 -15.56
N VAL A 67 -2.11 -7.54 -14.99
CA VAL A 67 -3.45 -6.96 -14.83
C VAL A 67 -3.69 -6.80 -13.34
N GLY A 68 -4.10 -5.62 -12.91
CA GLY A 68 -4.31 -5.30 -11.51
C GLY A 68 -5.68 -4.74 -11.22
N LYS A 69 -6.13 -4.97 -9.99
CA LYS A 69 -7.37 -4.41 -9.43
C LYS A 69 -7.05 -3.61 -8.17
N PRO A 70 -7.57 -2.37 -8.04
CA PRO A 70 -7.44 -1.63 -6.80
C PRO A 70 -8.18 -2.34 -5.67
N LEU A 71 -7.60 -2.33 -4.48
CA LEU A 71 -8.26 -2.81 -3.27
C LEU A 71 -9.24 -1.76 -2.78
N ASN A 72 -10.48 -2.19 -2.56
CA ASN A 72 -11.51 -1.38 -1.93
C ASN A 72 -11.52 -1.71 -0.44
N PHE A 73 -11.24 -0.71 0.38
CA PHE A 73 -11.33 -0.81 1.84
C PHE A 73 -12.64 -0.20 2.31
N LEU A 74 -13.08 -0.58 3.50
CA LEU A 74 -14.21 0.08 4.17
C LEU A 74 -13.85 1.53 4.47
N GLU A 75 -14.82 2.45 4.43
CA GLU A 75 -14.59 3.87 4.69
C GLU A 75 -14.01 4.15 6.11
N SER A 76 -14.26 3.24 7.04
CA SER A 76 -13.73 3.26 8.41
C SER A 76 -12.25 2.88 8.51
N CYS A 77 -11.64 2.37 7.44
CA CYS A 77 -10.27 1.88 7.43
C CYS A 77 -9.30 2.92 6.85
N SER A 78 -8.15 3.04 7.51
CA SER A 78 -7.00 3.80 6.99
C SER A 78 -5.82 2.86 6.78
N MET A 79 -5.10 3.03 5.67
CA MET A 79 -3.88 2.28 5.40
C MET A 79 -2.65 3.11 5.73
N ILE A 80 -1.71 2.51 6.45
CA ILE A 80 -0.47 3.15 6.87
C ILE A 80 0.71 2.25 6.57
N LEU A 81 1.86 2.85 6.27
CA LEU A 81 3.14 2.15 6.25
C LEU A 81 3.79 2.32 7.62
N VAL A 82 4.26 1.21 8.18
CA VAL A 82 4.97 1.18 9.46
C VAL A 82 6.40 0.66 9.27
N GLU A 83 7.32 1.21 10.04
CA GLU A 83 8.68 0.72 10.17
C GLU A 83 8.85 0.08 11.54
N GLU A 84 9.39 -1.13 11.55
CA GLU A 84 9.69 -1.87 12.77
C GLU A 84 11.10 -1.51 13.24
N SER A 85 11.24 -1.19 14.52
CA SER A 85 12.54 -1.04 15.18
C SER A 85 12.58 -1.82 16.48
N THR A 86 13.62 -2.63 16.64
CA THR A 86 13.92 -3.32 17.89
C THR A 86 14.94 -2.51 18.67
N ASP A 87 14.64 -2.20 19.93
CA ASP A 87 15.59 -1.52 20.81
C ASP A 87 16.63 -2.48 21.40
N ALA A 88 17.56 -1.95 22.20
CA ALA A 88 18.62 -2.73 22.83
C ALA A 88 18.10 -3.70 23.92
N GLU A 89 16.83 -3.62 24.30
CA GLU A 89 16.15 -4.47 25.29
C GLU A 89 15.24 -5.51 24.62
N ASP A 90 15.40 -5.72 23.30
CA ASP A 90 14.57 -6.62 22.48
C ASP A 90 13.08 -6.23 22.44
N GLN A 91 12.73 -4.98 22.73
CA GLN A 91 11.37 -4.49 22.56
C GLN A 91 11.16 -4.02 21.12
N THR A 92 10.19 -4.63 20.46
CA THR A 92 9.74 -4.22 19.12
C THR A 92 8.80 -3.02 19.22
N THR A 93 9.16 -1.94 18.55
CA THR A 93 8.31 -0.76 18.37
C THR A 93 7.95 -0.58 16.90
N MET A 94 6.72 -0.13 16.64
CA MET A 94 6.22 0.15 15.29
C MET A 94 5.99 1.66 15.15
N LYS A 95 6.66 2.28 14.17
CA LYS A 95 6.51 3.71 13.89
C LYS A 95 5.80 3.89 12.56
N LYS A 96 4.72 4.69 12.54
CA LYS A 96 4.11 5.13 11.29
C LYS A 96 5.10 5.99 10.50
N VAL A 97 5.36 5.61 9.25
CA VAL A 97 6.27 6.33 8.35
C VAL A 97 5.57 6.99 7.17
N ALA A 98 4.38 6.52 6.79
CA ALA A 98 3.61 7.09 5.69
C ALA A 98 2.13 6.72 5.77
N ASP A 99 1.31 7.49 5.04
CA ASP A 99 -0.04 7.07 4.66
C ASP A 99 0.00 6.35 3.30
N VAL A 100 -0.88 5.37 3.12
CA VAL A 100 -1.03 4.66 1.85
C VAL A 100 -2.36 5.06 1.23
N SER A 101 -2.32 5.72 0.07
CA SER A 101 -3.52 6.22 -0.61
C SER A 101 -4.27 5.14 -1.37
N LYS A 102 -3.52 4.18 -1.94
CA LYS A 102 -4.05 3.14 -2.81
C LYS A 102 -3.21 1.88 -2.68
N LEU A 103 -3.88 0.73 -2.72
CA LEU A 103 -3.24 -0.57 -2.93
C LEU A 103 -3.81 -1.20 -4.18
N ILE A 104 -2.95 -1.81 -4.99
CA ILE A 104 -3.36 -2.51 -6.21
C ILE A 104 -2.77 -3.92 -6.16
N ASN A 105 -3.62 -4.94 -6.30
CA ASN A 105 -3.19 -6.31 -6.45
C ASN A 105 -3.08 -6.66 -7.93
N TYR A 106 -1.94 -7.19 -8.36
CA TYR A 106 -1.68 -7.57 -9.74
C TYR A 106 -1.53 -9.08 -9.89
N GLU A 107 -1.94 -9.58 -11.04
CA GLU A 107 -1.70 -10.94 -11.48
C GLU A 107 -1.24 -10.95 -12.95
N ARG A 108 -0.68 -12.06 -13.43
CA ARG A 108 -0.25 -12.21 -14.82
C ARG A 108 -1.44 -12.25 -15.76
N GLU A 109 -1.26 -11.77 -16.98
CA GLU A 109 -2.25 -11.94 -18.05
C GLU A 109 -2.65 -13.41 -18.21
N GLY A 110 -3.96 -13.68 -18.30
CA GLY A 110 -4.56 -15.01 -18.38
C GLY A 110 -4.91 -15.64 -17.04
N ASN A 111 -4.63 -14.98 -15.92
CA ASN A 111 -4.94 -15.43 -14.55
C ASN A 111 -5.92 -14.48 -13.83
N GLU A 112 -6.70 -13.69 -14.58
CA GLU A 112 -7.62 -12.67 -14.04
C GLU A 112 -8.70 -13.26 -13.13
N SER A 113 -9.13 -14.49 -13.38
CA SER A 113 -10.09 -15.20 -12.51
C SER A 113 -9.54 -15.41 -11.10
N ARG A 114 -8.25 -15.72 -10.97
CA ARG A 114 -7.60 -15.84 -9.66
C ARG A 114 -7.54 -14.50 -8.95
N LEU A 115 -7.21 -13.42 -9.67
CA LEU A 115 -7.24 -12.07 -9.13
C LEU A 115 -8.64 -11.73 -8.63
N GLU A 116 -9.68 -12.04 -9.39
CA GLU A 116 -11.08 -11.84 -8.99
C GLU A 116 -11.46 -12.59 -7.73
N GLU A 117 -11.14 -13.88 -7.65
CA GLU A 117 -11.41 -14.69 -6.48
C GLU A 117 -10.67 -14.18 -5.22
N GLU A 118 -9.40 -13.80 -5.36
CA GLU A 118 -8.60 -13.27 -4.25
C GLU A 118 -9.19 -11.94 -3.73
N MET A 119 -9.56 -11.04 -4.64
CA MET A 119 -10.18 -9.76 -4.28
C MET A 119 -11.55 -9.95 -3.63
N ALA A 120 -12.37 -10.88 -4.13
CA ALA A 120 -13.68 -11.20 -3.55
C ALA A 120 -13.55 -11.77 -2.13
N LYS A 121 -12.62 -12.73 -1.92
CA LYS A 121 -12.35 -13.30 -0.58
C LYS A 121 -11.84 -12.26 0.40
N PHE A 122 -10.98 -11.35 -0.06
CA PHE A 122 -10.48 -10.27 0.79
C PHE A 122 -11.61 -9.31 1.21
N GLN A 123 -12.49 -8.94 0.28
CA GLN A 123 -13.64 -8.09 0.59
C GLN A 123 -14.62 -8.78 1.55
N GLU A 124 -14.90 -10.06 1.33
CA GLU A 124 -15.73 -10.87 2.23
C GLU A 124 -15.16 -10.87 3.65
N PHE A 125 -13.84 -11.07 3.78
CA PHE A 125 -13.16 -11.02 5.08
C PHE A 125 -13.32 -9.67 5.77
N LEU A 126 -13.10 -8.55 5.05
CA LEU A 126 -13.27 -7.21 5.62
C LEU A 126 -14.70 -6.99 6.12
N ASN A 127 -15.69 -7.34 5.30
CA ASN A 127 -17.10 -7.18 5.64
C ASN A 127 -17.50 -8.05 6.84
N LEU A 128 -17.05 -9.30 6.89
CA LEU A 128 -17.34 -10.20 7.99
C LEU A 128 -16.72 -9.69 9.30
N ASN A 129 -15.48 -9.22 9.24
CA ASN A 129 -14.78 -8.67 10.39
C ASN A 129 -15.47 -7.42 10.95
N ASP A 130 -15.97 -6.55 10.06
CA ASP A 130 -16.76 -5.37 10.45
C ASP A 130 -18.06 -5.79 11.17
N ILE A 131 -18.82 -6.74 10.62
CA ILE A 131 -20.07 -7.23 11.21
C ILE A 131 -19.86 -7.89 12.59
N ILE A 132 -18.75 -8.61 12.80
CA ILE A 132 -18.48 -9.31 14.07
C ILE A 132 -18.11 -8.33 15.18
N HIS A 133 -17.42 -7.23 14.84
CA HIS A 133 -16.81 -6.33 15.82
C HIS A 133 -17.47 -4.94 15.89
N SER A 134 -18.51 -4.68 15.08
CA SER A 134 -19.43 -3.55 15.19
C SER A 134 -20.35 -3.66 16.41
#